data_AF-A0AAC8WI45-F1
#
_entry.id   AF-A0AAC8WI45-F1
#
_cell.length_a   1.000
_cell.length_b   1.000
_cell.length_c   1.000
_cell.angle_alpha   90.00
_cell.angle_beta   90.00
_cell.angle_gamma   90.00
#
_symmetry.space_group_name_H-M   'P 1'
#
loop_
_entity.id
_entity.type
_entity.pdbx_description
1 polymer ?
#
loop_
_entity_poly.entity_id
_entity_poly.type
_entity_poly.pdbx_seq_one_letter_code
_entity_poly.pdbx_strand_id
1 'polypeptide(L)'
;MKKLLLALMLLTAVSAVAAKKAPATKSQYPDGTYRGIYISKQDTEVEVQFDLKDDVITKATYRALSYKGHDWLKEEEYVAKNGGYMKLLERITNQKIQDVMPTMYNSEEIEAGGATVREMKVRSALQYGLNLGPFRLPKKEAK
;
A
#
# COMPACT_ATOMS: atom_id res chain seq x y z
N MET A 1 47.29 30.14 6.57
CA MET A 1 46.08 29.49 7.14
C MET A 1 44.75 30.06 6.63
N LYS A 2 44.64 31.33 6.19
CA LYS A 2 43.37 31.91 5.67
C LYS A 2 43.00 31.51 4.24
N LYS A 3 43.97 31.12 3.39
CA LYS A 3 43.70 30.70 2.00
C LYS A 3 43.22 29.25 1.86
N LEU A 4 43.48 28.40 2.86
CA LEU A 4 43.05 26.99 2.87
C LEU A 4 41.59 26.83 3.33
N LEU A 5 41.12 27.76 4.17
CA LEU A 5 39.73 27.80 4.65
C LEU A 5 38.73 28.24 3.57
N LEU A 6 39.13 29.08 2.61
CA LEU A 6 38.26 29.48 1.50
C LEU A 6 38.05 28.34 0.48
N ALA A 7 39.05 27.48 0.27
CA ALA A 7 38.94 26.37 -0.66
C ALA A 7 37.98 25.27 -0.16
N LEU A 8 37.89 25.05 1.16
CA LEU A 8 36.99 24.06 1.74
C LEU A 8 35.52 24.52 1.76
N MET A 9 35.26 25.83 1.86
CA MET A 9 33.90 26.39 1.75
C MET A 9 33.37 26.45 0.30
N LEU A 10 34.25 26.36 -0.70
CA LEU A 10 33.83 26.27 -2.10
C LEU A 10 33.48 24.84 -2.53
N LEU A 11 34.00 23.81 -1.86
CA LEU A 11 33.60 22.42 -2.12
C LEU A 11 32.25 22.04 -1.48
N THR A 12 31.82 22.71 -0.41
CA THR A 12 30.52 22.41 0.23
C THR A 12 29.33 23.08 -0.47
N ALA A 13 29.57 24.12 -1.28
CA ALA A 13 28.51 24.83 -1.99
C ALA A 13 28.06 24.12 -3.29
N VAL A 14 28.85 23.21 -3.86
CA VAL A 14 28.49 22.50 -5.10
C VAL A 14 27.54 21.31 -4.82
N SER A 15 27.56 20.74 -3.61
CA SER A 15 26.71 19.60 -3.26
C SER A 15 25.25 19.97 -2.93
N ALA A 16 24.96 21.23 -2.60
CA ALA A 16 23.62 21.66 -2.21
C ALA A 16 22.70 21.99 -3.41
N VAL A 17 23.27 22.25 -4.60
CA VAL A 17 22.50 22.60 -5.81
C VAL A 17 22.21 21.36 -6.68
N ALA A 18 22.82 20.21 -6.38
CA ALA A 18 22.60 18.94 -7.05
C ALA A 18 21.46 18.09 -6.44
N ALA A 19 20.80 18.55 -5.37
CA ALA A 19 19.50 18.01 -4.93
C ALA A 19 18.33 18.52 -5.80
N LYS A 20 18.63 19.05 -7.00
CA LYS A 20 17.63 19.30 -8.05
C LYS A 20 17.07 17.96 -8.49
N LYS A 21 15.91 17.60 -7.90
CA LYS A 21 14.92 16.66 -8.40
C LYS A 21 15.59 15.40 -8.98
N ALA A 22 15.90 14.45 -8.10
CA ALA A 22 16.14 13.08 -8.53
C ALA A 22 15.11 12.76 -9.63
N PRO A 23 15.53 12.19 -10.78
CA PRO A 23 14.62 11.88 -11.86
C PRO A 23 13.43 11.16 -11.23
N ALA A 24 12.22 11.66 -11.47
CA ALA A 24 11.02 11.03 -10.96
C ALA A 24 11.10 9.57 -11.41
N THR A 25 11.40 8.67 -10.48
CA THR A 25 11.52 7.26 -10.81
C THR A 25 10.18 6.89 -11.38
N LYS A 26 10.19 6.45 -12.65
CA LYS A 26 8.97 6.01 -13.33
C LYS A 26 8.25 5.05 -12.39
N SER A 27 6.97 5.28 -12.13
CA SER A 27 6.21 4.43 -11.23
C SER A 27 6.35 2.98 -11.68
N GLN A 28 6.50 2.08 -10.71
CA GLN A 28 6.61 0.65 -10.97
C GLN A 28 5.29 0.11 -11.52
N TYR A 29 4.18 0.62 -10.99
CA TYR A 29 2.83 0.25 -11.39
C TYR A 29 2.11 1.42 -12.05
N PRO A 30 1.30 1.18 -13.09
CA PRO A 30 0.45 2.23 -13.68
C PRO A 30 -0.48 2.85 -12.64
N ASP A 31 -0.78 4.13 -12.78
CA ASP A 31 -1.87 4.74 -12.03
C ASP A 31 -3.20 4.06 -12.37
N GLY A 32 -4.11 4.00 -11.39
CA GLY A 32 -5.47 3.49 -11.60
C GLY A 32 -6.06 2.77 -10.40
N THR A 33 -7.28 2.28 -10.58
CA THR A 33 -7.97 1.42 -9.62
C THR A 33 -7.61 -0.03 -9.89
N TYR A 34 -7.11 -0.70 -8.87
CA TYR A 34 -6.78 -2.12 -8.84
C TYR A 34 -7.82 -2.88 -8.03
N ARG A 35 -7.93 -4.18 -8.32
CA ARG A 35 -8.75 -5.10 -7.54
C ARG A 35 -8.04 -6.42 -7.44
N GLY A 36 -7.97 -6.97 -6.23
CA GLY A 36 -7.47 -8.31 -6.07
C GLY A 36 -8.13 -9.07 -4.94
N ILE A 37 -7.94 -10.38 -4.99
CA ILE A 37 -8.66 -11.35 -4.19
C ILE A 37 -7.70 -12.36 -3.58
N TYR A 38 -8.09 -12.88 -2.42
CA TYR A 38 -7.53 -14.08 -1.84
C TYR A 38 -8.66 -15.09 -1.68
N ILE A 39 -8.52 -16.22 -2.35
CA ILE A 39 -9.47 -17.34 -2.32
C ILE A 39 -8.84 -18.47 -1.51
N SER A 40 -9.62 -19.04 -0.60
CA SER A 40 -9.25 -20.24 0.17
C SER A 40 -10.50 -21.09 0.33
N LYS A 41 -10.36 -22.42 0.18
CA LYS A 41 -11.46 -23.38 0.26
C LYS A 41 -12.68 -23.01 -0.61
N GLN A 42 -12.43 -22.48 -1.80
CA GLN A 42 -13.44 -22.02 -2.78
C GLN A 42 -14.22 -20.77 -2.37
N ASP A 43 -13.92 -20.16 -1.22
CA ASP A 43 -14.52 -18.90 -0.78
C ASP A 43 -13.57 -17.72 -1.02
N THR A 44 -14.13 -16.59 -1.47
CA THR A 44 -13.42 -15.31 -1.45
C THR A 44 -13.35 -14.81 -0.02
N GLU A 45 -12.24 -15.10 0.65
CA GLU A 45 -12.03 -14.67 2.04
C GLU A 45 -11.67 -13.18 2.12
N VAL A 46 -10.92 -12.64 1.14
CA VAL A 46 -10.57 -11.23 1.08
C VAL A 46 -10.69 -10.73 -0.36
N GLU A 47 -11.35 -9.60 -0.56
CA GLU A 47 -11.26 -8.80 -1.77
C GLU A 47 -10.92 -7.36 -1.40
N VAL A 48 -9.86 -6.80 -2.00
CA VAL A 48 -9.44 -5.42 -1.80
C VAL A 48 -9.52 -4.68 -3.12
N GLN A 49 -10.10 -3.48 -3.08
CA GLN A 49 -9.98 -2.50 -4.15
C GLN A 49 -9.14 -1.33 -3.64
N PHE A 50 -8.13 -0.96 -4.42
CA PHE A 50 -7.21 0.12 -4.06
C PHE A 50 -6.83 0.97 -5.28
N ASP A 51 -6.60 2.25 -5.06
CA ASP A 51 -6.22 3.20 -6.10
C ASP A 51 -4.73 3.54 -5.96
N LEU A 52 -3.96 3.40 -7.04
CA LEU A 52 -2.57 3.84 -7.11
C LEU A 52 -2.43 5.16 -7.87
N LYS A 53 -1.59 6.04 -7.34
CA LYS A 53 -1.05 7.22 -8.02
C LYS A 53 0.43 7.34 -7.68
N ASP A 54 1.31 7.29 -8.68
CA ASP A 54 2.77 7.32 -8.49
C ASP A 54 3.24 6.25 -7.47
N ASP A 55 2.70 5.03 -7.59
CA ASP A 55 2.85 3.90 -6.65
C ASP A 55 2.30 4.10 -5.23
N VAL A 56 1.71 5.26 -4.94
CA VAL A 56 1.08 5.54 -3.64
C VAL A 56 -0.34 5.00 -3.62
N ILE A 57 -0.68 4.25 -2.57
CA ILE A 57 -2.05 3.80 -2.31
C ILE A 57 -2.87 5.01 -1.83
N THR A 58 -3.62 5.63 -2.73
CA THR A 58 -4.42 6.82 -2.41
C THR A 58 -5.77 6.49 -1.77
N LYS A 59 -6.23 5.25 -1.96
CA LYS A 59 -7.46 4.72 -1.37
C LYS A 59 -7.35 3.21 -1.28
N ALA A 60 -7.86 2.61 -0.22
CA ALA A 60 -8.03 1.16 -0.10
C ALA A 60 -9.35 0.83 0.61
N THR A 61 -10.04 -0.20 0.15
CA THR A 61 -11.33 -0.66 0.72
C THR A 61 -11.46 -2.17 0.61
N TYR A 62 -12.07 -2.81 1.61
CA TYR A 62 -12.53 -4.19 1.46
C TYR A 62 -13.84 -4.23 0.67
N ARG A 63 -13.91 -5.13 -0.29
CA ARG A 63 -15.15 -5.47 -1.02
C ARG A 63 -15.76 -6.79 -0.55
N ALA A 64 -14.93 -7.67 -0.03
CA ALA A 64 -15.32 -8.90 0.65
C ALA A 64 -14.35 -9.16 1.82
N LEU A 65 -14.91 -9.60 2.94
CA LEU A 65 -14.17 -10.01 4.11
C LEU A 65 -14.88 -11.17 4.78
N SER A 66 -14.65 -12.37 4.27
CA SER A 66 -15.22 -13.60 4.81
C SER A 66 -14.20 -14.35 5.66
N TYR A 67 -14.59 -14.74 6.86
CA TYR A 67 -13.75 -15.58 7.70
C TYR A 67 -14.60 -16.43 8.65
N LYS A 68 -14.27 -17.74 8.69
CA LYS A 68 -14.99 -18.77 9.46
C LYS A 68 -16.50 -18.81 9.14
N GLY A 69 -16.87 -18.55 7.89
CA GLY A 69 -18.27 -18.60 7.43
C GLY A 69 -19.08 -17.33 7.70
N HIS A 70 -18.44 -16.26 8.18
CA HIS A 70 -19.10 -14.99 8.50
C HIS A 70 -18.59 -13.87 7.59
N ASP A 71 -19.49 -12.95 7.22
CA ASP A 71 -19.17 -11.72 6.50
C ASP A 71 -18.88 -10.58 7.50
N TRP A 72 -17.60 -10.26 7.66
CA TRP A 72 -17.10 -9.26 8.61
C TRP A 72 -17.36 -7.81 8.18
N LEU A 73 -18.00 -7.61 7.02
CA LEU A 73 -18.46 -6.29 6.56
C LEU A 73 -19.97 -6.09 6.74
N LYS A 74 -20.73 -7.16 6.98
CA LYS A 74 -22.21 -7.10 6.98
C LYS A 74 -22.87 -7.59 8.26
N GLU A 75 -22.28 -8.56 8.94
CA GLU A 75 -22.85 -9.11 10.17
C GLU A 75 -22.44 -8.26 11.38
N GLU A 76 -23.41 -7.67 12.09
CA GLU A 76 -23.17 -6.66 13.14
C GLU A 76 -22.13 -7.09 14.18
N GLU A 77 -22.21 -8.34 14.66
CA GLU A 77 -21.28 -8.90 15.63
C GLU A 77 -19.82 -8.85 15.13
N TYR A 78 -19.60 -9.17 13.86
CA TYR A 78 -18.27 -9.22 13.26
C TYR A 78 -17.79 -7.86 12.79
N VAL A 79 -18.70 -6.99 12.34
CA VAL A 79 -18.40 -5.59 12.05
C VAL A 79 -17.86 -4.90 13.29
N ALA A 80 -18.47 -5.12 14.47
CA ALA A 80 -17.98 -4.58 15.73
C ALA A 80 -16.55 -5.07 16.10
N LYS A 81 -16.10 -6.19 15.52
CA LYS A 81 -14.80 -6.82 15.78
C LYS A 81 -13.78 -6.60 14.65
N ASN A 82 -14.17 -5.97 13.54
CA ASN A 82 -13.33 -5.87 12.35
C ASN A 82 -12.28 -4.74 12.41
N GLY A 83 -12.20 -3.99 13.51
CA GLY A 83 -11.37 -2.79 13.61
C GLY A 83 -9.89 -3.00 13.25
N GLY A 84 -9.33 -4.18 13.52
CA GLY A 84 -7.96 -4.52 13.09
C GLY A 84 -7.78 -4.55 11.57
N TYR A 85 -8.78 -5.02 10.83
CA TYR A 85 -8.78 -4.99 9.36
C TYR A 85 -8.84 -3.56 8.83
N MET A 86 -9.65 -2.70 9.46
CA MET A 86 -9.79 -1.30 9.04
C MET A 86 -8.50 -0.51 9.31
N LYS A 87 -7.89 -0.71 10.49
CA LYS A 87 -6.57 -0.14 10.82
C LYS A 87 -5.48 -0.54 9.84
N LEU A 88 -5.53 -1.77 9.30
CA LEU A 88 -4.62 -2.18 8.23
C LEU A 88 -4.80 -1.33 6.97
N LEU A 89 -6.03 -1.10 6.52
CA LEU A 89 -6.28 -0.24 5.35
C LEU A 89 -5.84 1.21 5.60
N GLU A 90 -6.09 1.74 6.79
CA GLU A 90 -5.62 3.06 7.20
C GLU A 90 -4.08 3.15 7.15
N ARG A 91 -3.40 2.16 7.72
CA ARG A 91 -1.93 2.10 7.77
C ARG A 91 -1.28 2.10 6.39
N ILE A 92 -1.88 1.38 5.42
CA ILE A 92 -1.31 1.28 4.07
C ILE A 92 -1.71 2.44 3.16
N THR A 93 -2.79 3.15 3.48
CA THR A 93 -3.23 4.30 2.70
C THR A 93 -2.23 5.45 2.87
N ASN A 94 -1.99 6.19 1.80
CA ASN A 94 -0.95 7.20 1.64
C ASN A 94 0.49 6.69 1.74
N GLN A 95 0.68 5.37 1.73
CA GLN A 95 2.01 4.75 1.66
C GLN A 95 2.28 4.26 0.23
N LYS A 96 3.57 4.15 -0.09
CA LYS A 96 4.03 3.50 -1.31
C LYS A 96 3.84 1.99 -1.22
N ILE A 97 3.29 1.38 -2.26
CA ILE A 97 2.97 -0.06 -2.27
C ILE A 97 4.21 -0.92 -2.03
N GLN A 98 5.37 -0.52 -2.54
CA GLN A 98 6.66 -1.16 -2.35
C GLN A 98 7.17 -1.12 -0.91
N ASP A 99 6.79 -0.10 -0.14
CA ASP A 99 7.20 0.05 1.26
C ASP A 99 6.25 -0.73 2.17
N VAL A 100 4.97 -0.83 1.79
CA VAL A 100 3.94 -1.58 2.51
C VAL A 100 4.13 -3.09 2.39
N MET A 101 4.28 -3.61 1.16
CA MET A 101 4.22 -5.05 0.89
C MET A 101 5.25 -5.90 1.67
N PRO A 102 6.47 -5.43 1.97
CA PRO A 102 7.42 -6.14 2.82
C PRO A 102 6.99 -6.21 4.30
N THR A 103 6.36 -5.17 4.83
CA THR A 103 5.95 -5.12 6.26
C THR A 103 4.92 -6.18 6.61
N MET A 104 4.11 -6.59 5.63
CA MET A 104 3.03 -7.58 5.82
C MET A 104 3.51 -9.03 5.95
N TYR A 105 4.81 -9.31 5.79
CA TYR A 105 5.38 -10.64 6.05
C TYR A 105 5.64 -10.91 7.54
N ASN A 106 5.91 -9.86 8.32
CA ASN A 106 6.40 -9.97 9.69
C ASN A 106 5.47 -9.26 10.69
N SER A 107 4.15 -9.33 10.47
CA SER A 107 3.18 -8.68 11.36
C SER A 107 3.10 -9.39 12.72
N GLU A 108 3.99 -9.00 13.63
CA GLU A 108 3.97 -9.39 15.04
C GLU A 108 2.85 -8.67 15.83
N GLU A 109 2.21 -7.66 15.24
CA GLU A 109 1.50 -6.61 15.99
C GLU A 109 -0.03 -6.78 16.07
N ILE A 110 -0.58 -7.95 15.72
CA ILE A 110 -2.03 -8.18 15.89
C ILE A 110 -2.35 -9.48 16.62
N GLU A 111 -1.86 -9.53 17.87
CA GLU A 111 -2.17 -10.55 18.89
C GLU A 111 -3.64 -10.54 19.36
N ALA A 112 -4.47 -9.56 18.99
CA ALA A 112 -5.89 -9.59 19.29
C ALA A 112 -6.71 -10.21 18.13
N GLY A 113 -7.02 -11.50 18.25
CA GLY A 113 -8.09 -12.17 17.51
C GLY A 113 -7.72 -12.88 16.21
N GLY A 114 -6.43 -13.12 15.91
CA GLY A 114 -5.97 -13.92 14.75
C GLY A 114 -5.53 -13.14 13.50
N ALA A 115 -4.98 -11.94 13.65
CA ALA A 115 -4.75 -10.99 12.55
C ALA A 115 -3.40 -11.09 11.84
N THR A 116 -2.42 -11.77 12.42
CA THR A 116 -1.19 -12.13 11.69
C THR A 116 -1.49 -12.99 10.45
N VAL A 117 -2.48 -13.90 10.53
CA VAL A 117 -2.98 -14.66 9.36
C VAL A 117 -3.72 -13.75 8.36
N ARG A 118 -4.19 -12.57 8.78
CA ARG A 118 -5.06 -11.69 7.99
C ARG A 118 -4.27 -10.72 7.11
N GLU A 119 -3.15 -10.19 7.59
CA GLU A 119 -2.32 -9.30 6.76
C GLU A 119 -1.74 -10.02 5.54
N MET A 120 -1.32 -11.28 5.68
CA MET A 120 -0.82 -12.07 4.55
C MET A 120 -1.89 -12.30 3.47
N LYS A 121 -3.17 -12.44 3.85
CA LYS A 121 -4.28 -12.56 2.90
C LYS A 121 -4.51 -11.25 2.15
N VAL A 122 -4.45 -10.12 2.86
CA VAL A 122 -4.52 -8.79 2.25
C VAL A 122 -3.33 -8.54 1.33
N ARG A 123 -2.11 -8.88 1.77
CA ARG A 123 -0.90 -8.83 0.94
C ARG A 123 -1.07 -9.65 -0.35
N SER A 124 -1.60 -10.87 -0.23
CA SER A 124 -1.85 -11.73 -1.39
C SER A 124 -2.87 -11.13 -2.34
N ALA A 125 -3.96 -10.55 -1.82
CA ALA A 125 -4.96 -9.84 -2.62
C ALA A 125 -4.36 -8.59 -3.30
N LEU A 126 -3.51 -7.82 -2.63
CA LEU A 126 -2.78 -6.69 -3.23
C LEU A 126 -1.87 -7.18 -4.36
N GLN A 127 -1.04 -8.20 -4.10
CA GLN A 127 -0.15 -8.78 -5.11
C GLN A 127 -0.92 -9.28 -6.34
N TYR A 128 -2.06 -9.96 -6.11
CA TYR A 128 -2.92 -10.42 -7.17
C TYR A 128 -3.42 -9.25 -8.03
N GLY A 129 -3.91 -8.18 -7.41
CA GLY A 129 -4.35 -6.98 -8.13
C GLY A 129 -3.23 -6.35 -8.93
N LEU A 130 -2.04 -6.21 -8.35
CA LEU A 130 -0.85 -5.67 -9.04
C LEU A 130 -0.47 -6.52 -10.27
N ASN A 131 -0.54 -7.85 -10.15
CA ASN A 131 -0.20 -8.76 -11.25
C ASN A 131 -1.19 -8.67 -12.42
N LEU A 132 -2.46 -8.36 -12.15
CA LEU A 132 -3.47 -8.17 -13.20
C LEU A 132 -3.35 -6.80 -13.88
N GLY A 133 -2.79 -5.81 -13.19
CA GLY A 133 -2.85 -4.42 -13.60
C GLY A 133 -4.16 -3.72 -13.20
N PRO A 134 -4.33 -2.44 -13.58
CA PRO A 134 -5.47 -1.65 -13.16
C PRO A 134 -6.76 -2.18 -13.80
N PHE A 135 -7.74 -2.50 -12.95
CA PHE A 135 -9.12 -2.78 -13.37
C PHE A 135 -9.76 -1.56 -14.06
N ARG A 136 -9.34 -0.34 -13.67
CA ARG A 136 -9.79 0.90 -14.30
C ARG A 136 -8.67 1.92 -14.30
N LEU A 137 -8.36 2.48 -15.48
CA LEU A 137 -7.38 3.56 -15.62
C LEU A 137 -7.96 4.91 -15.12
N PRO A 138 -7.10 5.85 -14.70
CA PRO A 138 -7.51 7.22 -14.41
C PRO A 138 -8.19 7.82 -15.65
N LYS A 139 -9.22 8.64 -15.43
CA LYS A 139 -9.77 9.44 -16.54
C LYS A 139 -8.67 10.36 -17.04
N LYS A 140 -8.43 10.38 -18.35
CA LYS A 140 -7.57 11.40 -18.95
C LYS A 140 -8.16 12.76 -18.59
N GLU A 141 -7.37 13.62 -17.96
CA GLU A 141 -7.74 15.02 -17.83
C GLU A 141 -7.97 15.56 -19.25
N ALA A 142 -9.15 16.15 -19.49
CA ALA A 142 -9.41 16.84 -20.74
C ALA A 142 -8.40 17.98 -20.83
N LYS A 143 -7.60 17.97 -21.90
CA LYS A 143 -6.64 19.03 -22.19
C LYS A 143 -7.34 20.34 -22.48
#